data_AF-L5LIT5-F1
#
_entry.id   AF-L5LIT5-F1
#
_cell.length_a   1.000
_cell.length_b   1.000
_cell.length_c   1.000
_cell.angle_alpha   90.00
_cell.angle_beta   90.00
_cell.angle_gamma   90.00
#
_symmetry.space_group_name_H-M   'P 1'
#
loop_
_entity.id
_entity.type
_entity.pdbx_description
1 polymer ?
#
loop_
_entity_poly.entity_id
_entity_poly.type
_entity_poly.pdbx_seq_one_letter_code
_entity_poly.pdbx_strand_id
1 'polypeptide(L)' 'MIGLLAEVGMQLLSYQTSVVSDGETWHVMGISSLLPSLGAWKQHVTKAFGFHI' A
#
# COMPACT_ATOMS: atom_id res chain seq x y z
N MET A 1 -2.93 -8.90 -2.06
CA MET A 1 -2.88 -7.43 -2.24
C MET A 1 -4.04 -6.93 -3.09
N ILE A 2 -4.09 -7.18 -4.42
CA ILE A 2 -5.20 -6.70 -5.27
C ILE A 2 -6.58 -7.19 -4.79
N GLY A 3 -6.69 -8.44 -4.34
CA GLY A 3 -7.92 -8.97 -3.76
C GLY A 3 -8.40 -8.22 -2.50
N LEU A 4 -7.47 -7.74 -1.67
CA LEU A 4 -7.80 -6.97 -0.47
C LEU A 4 -8.24 -5.54 -0.83
N LEU A 5 -7.68 -4.94 -1.90
CA LEU A 5 -8.15 -3.63 -2.39
C LEU A 5 -9.60 -3.75 -2.91
N ALA A 6 -9.88 -4.80 -3.69
CA ALA A 6 -11.20 -5.05 -4.24
C ALA A 6 -12.26 -5.27 -3.14
N GLU A 7 -11.91 -5.96 -2.05
CA GLU A 7 -12.81 -6.21 -0.92
C GLU A 7 -13.31 -4.91 -0.26
N VAL A 8 -12.46 -3.87 -0.21
CA VAL A 8 -12.82 -2.55 0.33
C VAL A 8 -13.22 -1.55 -0.75
N GLY A 9 -13.45 -2.01 -2.00
CA GLY A 9 -13.87 -1.17 -3.12
C GLY A 9 -12.80 -0.19 -3.62
N MET A 10 -11.52 -0.45 -3.33
CA MET A 10 -10.41 0.43 -3.69
C MET A 10 -9.71 -0.01 -4.97
N GLN A 11 -9.18 0.98 -5.69
CA GLN A 11 -8.43 0.76 -6.92
C GLN A 11 -6.95 1.04 -6.70
N LEU A 12 -6.11 0.19 -7.28
CA LEU A 12 -4.68 0.45 -7.39
C LEU A 12 -4.47 1.47 -8.53
N LEU A 13 -3.93 2.63 -8.20
CA LEU A 13 -3.65 3.69 -9.18
C LEU A 13 -2.23 3.60 -9.72
N SER A 14 -1.27 3.24 -8.86
CA SER A 14 0.12 3.13 -9.24
C SER A 14 0.83 2.06 -8.41
N TYR A 15 1.82 1.44 -9.03
CA TYR A 15 2.72 0.51 -8.38
C TYR A 15 4.14 0.83 -8.82
N GLN A 16 5.02 1.06 -7.85
CA GLN A 16 6.42 1.35 -8.10
C GLN A 16 7.29 0.56 -7.13
N THR A 17 8.43 0.12 -7.63
CA THR A 17 9.49 -0.48 -6.83
C THR A 17 10.59 0.56 -6.64
N SER A 18 10.96 0.83 -5.39
CA SER A 18 12.09 1.69 -5.09
C SER A 18 13.40 0.99 -5.43
N VAL A 19 14.43 1.80 -5.71
CA VAL A 19 15.82 1.35 -5.59
C VAL A 19 16.04 0.87 -4.15
N VAL A 20 16.80 -0.22 -4.01
CA VAL A 20 17.13 -0.84 -2.74
C VAL A 20 17.68 0.21 -1.77
N SER A 21 17.03 0.37 -0.62
CA SER A 21 17.50 1.22 0.47
C SER A 21 17.68 0.34 1.69
N ASP A 22 18.83 0.40 2.35
CA ASP A 22 19.21 -0.48 3.47
C ASP A 22 19.12 -1.99 3.15
N GLY A 23 19.37 -2.37 1.89
CA GLY A 23 19.32 -3.78 1.47
C GLY A 23 17.91 -4.32 1.22
N GLU A 24 16.86 -3.50 1.43
CA GLU A 24 15.47 -3.89 1.20
C GLU A 24 14.87 -3.19 -0.04
N THR A 25 14.13 -3.94 -0.84
CA THR A 25 13.33 -3.40 -1.94
C THR A 25 11.99 -2.94 -1.40
N TRP A 26 11.67 -1.67 -1.59
CA TRP A 26 10.38 -1.12 -1.18
C TRP A 26 9.37 -1.19 -2.32
N HIS A 27 8.18 -1.68 -2.00
CA HIS A 27 7.03 -1.68 -2.89
C HIS A 27 6.07 -0.57 -2.48
N VAL A 28 5.94 0.45 -3.32
CA VAL A 28 5.09 1.62 -3.08
C VAL A 28 3.85 1.54 -3.95
N MET A 29 2.69 1.78 -3.35
CA MET A 29 1.39 1.71 -4.02
C MET A 29 0.58 2.98 -3.79
N GLY A 30 0.15 3.61 -4.87
CA GLY A 30 -0.88 4.64 -4.85
C GLY A 30 -2.25 3.98 -4.96
N ILE A 31 -3.16 4.33 -4.05
CA ILE A 31 -4.54 3.82 -4.02
C ILE A 31 -5.53 4.97 -4.14
N SER A 32 -6.72 4.68 -4.68
CA SER A 32 -7.73 5.70 -5.02
C SER A 32 -8.31 6.47 -3.84
N SER A 33 -8.17 5.95 -2.63
CA SER A 33 -8.69 6.56 -1.40
C SER A 33 -7.93 6.08 -0.17
N LEU A 34 -8.04 6.83 0.93
CA LEU A 34 -7.45 6.44 2.21
C LEU A 34 -8.09 5.15 2.74
N LEU A 35 -7.27 4.19 3.16
CA LEU A 35 -7.75 2.98 3.82
C LEU A 35 -8.40 3.32 5.17
N PRO A 36 -9.65 2.90 5.42
CA PRO A 36 -10.33 3.16 6.68
C PRO A 36 -9.66 2.42 7.85
N SER A 37 -9.01 1.28 7.58
CA SER A 37 -8.10 0.64 8.52
C SER A 37 -7.01 -0.16 7.80
N LEU A 38 -5.87 -0.31 8.45
CA LEU A 38 -4.79 -1.20 8.02
C LEU A 38 -4.91 -2.61 8.62
N GLY A 39 -6.02 -2.94 9.27
CA GLY A 39 -6.18 -4.21 10.01
C GLY A 39 -5.91 -5.44 9.18
N ALA A 40 -6.60 -5.58 8.03
CA ALA A 40 -6.38 -6.67 7.08
C ALA A 40 -5.02 -6.60 6.36
N TRP A 41 -4.36 -5.45 6.39
CA TRP A 41 -3.11 -5.18 5.68
C TRP A 41 -1.88 -5.41 6.57
N LYS A 42 -2.04 -5.38 7.90
CA LYS A 42 -0.95 -5.50 8.89
C LYS A 42 -0.06 -6.73 8.67
N GLN A 43 -0.63 -7.84 8.20
CA GLN A 43 0.13 -9.07 7.94
C GLN A 43 0.91 -9.04 6.61
N HIS A 44 0.66 -8.04 5.76
CA HIS A 44 1.20 -7.94 4.42
C HIS A 44 2.02 -6.66 4.17
N VAL A 45 2.09 -5.74 5.14
CA VAL A 45 2.82 -4.47 5.01
C VAL A 45 3.78 -4.28 6.18
N THR A 46 5.03 -3.94 5.87
CA THR A 46 6.05 -3.64 6.89
C THR A 46 5.87 -2.24 7.48
N LYS A 47 5.50 -1.26 6.65
CA LYS A 47 5.20 0.12 7.06
C LYS A 47 4.07 0.68 6.20
N ALA A 48 3.25 1.54 6.78
CA ALA A 48 2.18 2.25 6.08
C ALA A 48 2.23 3.73 6.46
N PHE A 49 2.15 4.60 5.46
CA PHE A 49 2.20 6.04 5.63
C PHE A 49 0.99 6.65 4.91
N GLY A 50 0.31 7.58 5.57
CA GLY A 50 -0.77 8.37 4.99
C GLY A 50 -0.32 9.81 4.82
N PHE A 51 -0.38 10.32 3.59
CA PHE A 51 -0.09 11.71 3.31
C PHE A 51 -1.42 12.44 3.10
N HIS A 52 -1.66 13.50 3.89
CA HIS A 52 -2.68 14.49 3.60
C HIS A 52 -1.97 15.69 2.97
N ILE A 53 -2.49 16.16 1.83
CA ILE A 53 -2.04 17.39 1.17
C ILE A 53 -2.91 18.54 1.70
#